data_AF-I1STC6-F1
#
_entry.id   AF-I1STC6-F1
#
_cell.length_a   1.000
_cell.length_b   1.000
_cell.length_c   1.000
_cell.angle_alpha   90.00
_cell.angle_beta   90.00
_cell.angle_gamma   90.00
#
_symmetry.space_group_name_H-M   'P 1'
#
loop_
_entity.id
_entity.type
_entity.pdbx_description
1 polymer ?
#
loop_
_entity_poly.entity_id
_entity_poly.type
_entity_poly.pdbx_seq_one_letter_code
_entity_poly.pdbx_strand_id
1 'polypeptide(L)'
;YQGVLEWGDGYYNGDGENRKTVPAAEVYDNKLGLRRSEQLRELYESLLEGESELGNTCRPAAMLSPEDLSDLEWYYLVCMSFSFEVGQSLPGKAFVSGQSVWLSNAQEADSKQFSRSLLAKSA
;
A
#
# COMPACT_ATOMS: atom_id res chain seq x y z
N TYR A 1 2.73 5.07 -27.55
CA TYR A 1 2.31 5.62 -26.23
C TYR A 1 3.21 5.04 -25.18
N GLN A 2 3.97 5.88 -24.47
CA GLN A 2 4.77 5.49 -23.31
C GLN A 2 3.85 5.69 -22.10
N GLY A 3 3.30 4.59 -21.57
CA GLY A 3 2.41 4.62 -20.41
C GLY A 3 3.19 4.40 -19.11
N VAL A 4 2.56 4.73 -17.99
CA VAL A 4 3.01 4.37 -16.64
C VAL A 4 1.94 3.50 -15.98
N LEU A 5 2.38 2.59 -15.13
CA LEU A 5 1.52 1.81 -14.24
C LEU A 5 1.44 2.56 -12.92
N GLU A 6 0.23 2.90 -12.52
CA GLU A 6 -0.06 3.61 -11.28
C GLU A 6 -0.88 2.73 -10.35
N TRP A 7 -0.94 3.11 -9.09
CA TRP A 7 -1.81 2.46 -8.14
C TRP A 7 -3.28 2.65 -8.56
N GLY A 8 -4.01 1.55 -8.70
CA GLY A 8 -5.44 1.57 -9.02
C GLY A 8 -6.31 1.32 -7.81
N ASP A 9 -6.03 0.25 -7.08
CA ASP A 9 -6.73 -0.15 -5.85
C ASP A 9 -5.85 -1.14 -5.05
N GLY A 10 -6.25 -1.46 -3.81
CA GLY A 10 -5.57 -2.44 -2.98
C GLY A 10 -6.36 -2.83 -1.71
N TYR A 11 -5.93 -3.93 -1.10
CA TYR A 11 -6.49 -4.42 0.16
C TYR A 11 -5.39 -4.73 1.18
N TYR A 12 -5.42 -4.04 2.31
CA TYR A 12 -4.56 -4.25 3.46
C TYR A 12 -5.14 -5.33 4.37
N ASN A 13 -4.42 -6.46 4.48
CA ASN A 13 -4.85 -7.62 5.26
C ASN A 13 -4.48 -7.55 6.76
N GLY A 14 -3.85 -6.46 7.22
CA GLY A 14 -3.32 -6.40 8.58
C GLY A 14 -2.04 -7.21 8.78
N ASP A 15 -1.54 -7.21 10.02
CA ASP A 15 -0.39 -7.99 10.44
C ASP A 15 -0.77 -9.48 10.53
N GLY A 16 -0.10 -10.31 9.74
CA GLY A 16 -0.46 -11.70 9.48
C GLY A 16 -0.27 -12.66 10.66
N GLU A 17 0.31 -12.21 11.79
CA GLU A 17 0.62 -13.07 12.93
C GLU A 17 -0.61 -13.68 13.65
N ASN A 18 -1.82 -13.14 13.45
CA ASN A 18 -2.99 -13.55 14.25
C ASN A 18 -4.08 -14.36 13.52
N ARG A 19 -3.82 -14.86 12.30
CA ARG A 19 -4.82 -15.64 11.55
C ARG A 19 -4.95 -17.08 12.08
N LYS A 20 -5.75 -17.25 13.15
CA LYS A 20 -6.39 -18.54 13.45
C LYS A 20 -7.54 -18.75 12.46
N THR A 21 -7.41 -19.77 11.61
CA THR A 21 -8.34 -20.16 10.54
C THR A 21 -9.67 -20.67 11.11
N VAL A 22 -10.56 -19.75 11.47
CA VAL A 22 -11.96 -20.03 11.78
C VAL A 22 -12.83 -19.26 10.78
N PRO A 23 -13.72 -19.90 10.02
CA PRO A 23 -14.48 -19.25 8.93
C PRO A 23 -15.28 -18.00 9.34
N ALA A 24 -15.78 -17.95 10.58
CA ALA A 24 -16.50 -16.78 11.10
C ALA A 24 -15.55 -15.61 11.46
N ALA A 25 -14.32 -15.91 11.89
CA ALA A 25 -13.31 -14.91 12.15
C ALA A 25 -12.80 -14.28 10.84
N GLU A 26 -12.69 -15.07 9.77
CA GLU A 26 -12.28 -14.60 8.43
C GLU A 26 -13.23 -13.54 7.85
N VAL A 27 -14.55 -13.69 8.00
CA VAL A 27 -15.52 -12.68 7.52
C VAL A 27 -15.41 -11.37 8.31
N TYR A 28 -15.16 -11.44 9.61
CA TYR A 28 -15.00 -10.27 10.46
C TYR A 28 -13.66 -9.56 10.18
N ASP A 29 -12.59 -10.33 10.07
CA ASP A 29 -11.24 -9.89 9.67
C ASP A 29 -11.27 -9.20 8.30
N ASN A 30 -12.02 -9.78 7.33
CA ASN A 30 -12.17 -9.21 6.01
C ASN A 30 -12.85 -7.82 6.03
N LYS A 31 -13.87 -7.64 6.89
CA LYS A 31 -14.53 -6.34 7.06
C LYS A 31 -13.62 -5.31 7.75
N LEU A 32 -12.81 -5.76 8.71
CA LEU A 32 -11.84 -4.89 9.39
C LEU A 32 -10.72 -4.47 8.43
N GLY A 33 -10.15 -5.38 7.66
CA GLY A 33 -9.14 -5.07 6.66
C GLY A 33 -9.68 -4.16 5.55
N LEU A 34 -10.95 -4.33 5.14
CA LEU A 34 -11.59 -3.42 4.19
C LEU A 34 -11.66 -2.01 4.76
N ARG A 35 -12.21 -1.85 5.97
CA ARG A 35 -12.30 -0.56 6.65
C ARG A 35 -10.92 0.06 6.85
N ARG A 36 -9.91 -0.73 7.20
CA ARG A 36 -8.55 -0.23 7.38
C ARG A 36 -7.93 0.23 6.06
N SER A 37 -8.17 -0.51 4.97
CA SER A 37 -7.73 -0.13 3.62
C SER A 37 -8.33 1.20 3.19
N GLU A 38 -9.62 1.41 3.44
CA GLU A 38 -10.34 2.66 3.17
C GLU A 38 -9.74 3.82 3.96
N GLN A 39 -9.51 3.65 5.27
CA GLN A 39 -8.91 4.70 6.12
C GLN A 39 -7.48 5.07 5.66
N LEU A 40 -6.68 4.10 5.22
CA LEU A 40 -5.33 4.36 4.69
C LEU A 40 -5.38 5.13 3.37
N ARG A 41 -6.36 4.81 2.50
CA ARG A 41 -6.58 5.53 1.25
C ARG A 41 -7.05 6.96 1.49
N GLU A 42 -8.02 7.17 2.37
CA GLU A 42 -8.50 8.50 2.75
C GLU A 42 -7.36 9.37 3.33
N LEU A 43 -6.51 8.78 4.16
CA LEU A 43 -5.32 9.46 4.66
C LEU A 43 -4.37 9.84 3.52
N TYR A 44 -4.06 8.93 2.60
CA TYR A 44 -3.22 9.21 1.44
C TYR A 44 -3.77 10.36 0.58
N GLU A 45 -5.07 10.34 0.28
CA GLU A 45 -5.75 11.41 -0.47
C GLU A 45 -5.65 12.75 0.27
N SER A 46 -5.88 12.77 1.58
CA SER A 46 -5.75 14.00 2.39
C SER A 46 -4.32 14.56 2.41
N LEU A 47 -3.30 13.70 2.33
CA LEU A 47 -1.89 14.11 2.28
C LEU A 47 -1.52 14.70 0.91
N LEU A 48 -2.14 14.22 -0.18
CA LEU A 48 -1.94 14.77 -1.52
C LEU A 48 -2.52 16.18 -1.67
N GLU A 49 -3.69 16.42 -1.08
CA GLU A 49 -4.37 17.73 -1.13
C GLU A 49 -3.66 18.81 -0.28
N GLY A 50 -2.75 18.38 0.61
CA GLY A 50 -1.97 19.25 1.48
C GLY A 50 -2.73 19.75 2.72
N GLU A 51 -2.01 20.06 3.79
CA GLU A 51 -2.61 20.50 5.07
C GLU A 51 -3.33 21.87 5.01
N SER A 52 -3.23 22.58 3.89
CA SER A 52 -3.61 23.99 3.71
C SER A 52 -5.13 24.27 3.82
N GLU A 53 -5.99 23.26 3.62
CA GLU A 53 -7.45 23.44 3.65
C GLU A 53 -8.11 22.82 4.91
N LEU A 54 -7.40 21.90 5.58
CA LEU A 54 -7.91 21.10 6.71
C LEU A 54 -7.49 21.63 8.10
N GLY A 55 -6.64 22.65 8.16
CA GLY A 55 -6.32 23.34 9.41
C GLY A 55 -7.55 24.01 10.08
N ASN A 56 -8.60 24.29 9.31
CA ASN A 56 -9.80 25.00 9.76
C ASN A 56 -11.13 24.31 9.44
N THR A 57 -11.13 23.21 8.68
CA THR A 57 -12.32 22.37 8.47
C THR A 57 -12.07 21.05 9.17
N CYS A 58 -12.88 20.79 10.20
CA CYS A 58 -12.88 19.60 11.06
C CYS A 58 -12.33 18.34 10.36
N ARG A 59 -11.03 18.05 10.53
CA ARG A 59 -10.48 16.71 10.26
C ARG A 59 -11.44 15.73 10.96
N PRO A 60 -12.03 14.75 10.26
CA PRO A 60 -12.91 13.80 10.92
C PRO A 60 -12.17 13.21 12.11
N ALA A 61 -12.76 13.21 13.30
CA ALA A 61 -12.10 12.72 14.52
C ALA A 61 -11.67 11.23 14.42
N ALA A 62 -12.10 10.53 13.36
CA ALA A 62 -11.77 9.15 13.04
C ALA A 62 -10.70 8.99 11.93
N MET A 63 -10.18 10.09 11.38
CA MET A 63 -9.11 10.07 10.38
C MET A 63 -7.78 9.75 11.06
N LEU A 64 -7.03 8.81 10.49
CA LEU A 64 -5.77 8.36 11.07
C LEU A 64 -4.73 9.49 11.02
N SER A 65 -3.92 9.60 12.07
CA SER A 65 -2.71 10.42 12.02
C SER A 65 -1.57 9.62 11.40
N PRO A 66 -0.71 10.23 10.57
CA PRO A 66 0.49 9.56 10.04
C PRO A 66 1.35 8.90 11.13
N GLU A 67 1.41 9.49 12.31
CA GLU A 67 2.20 9.03 13.46
C GLU A 67 1.61 7.78 14.14
N ASP A 68 0.34 7.45 13.89
CA ASP A 68 -0.35 6.30 14.48
C ASP A 68 -0.27 5.05 13.61
N LEU A 69 0.41 5.12 12.46
CA LEU A 69 0.53 4.00 11.53
C LEU A 69 1.63 3.03 11.97
N SER A 70 1.37 1.73 11.84
CA SER A 70 2.45 0.74 11.93
C SER A 70 3.37 0.80 10.71
N ASP A 71 4.57 0.22 10.82
CA ASP A 71 5.54 0.20 9.71
C ASP A 71 4.96 -0.45 8.43
N LEU A 72 4.17 -1.52 8.57
CA LEU A 72 3.45 -2.17 7.47
C LEU A 72 2.35 -1.29 6.85
N GLU A 73 1.63 -0.53 7.68
CA GLU A 73 0.59 0.40 7.21
C GLU A 73 1.19 1.58 6.49
N TRP A 74 2.29 2.11 7.02
CA TRP A 74 3.09 3.15 6.37
C TRP A 74 3.63 2.65 5.03
N TYR A 75 4.20 1.44 4.99
CA TYR A 75 4.65 0.80 3.75
C TYR A 75 3.52 0.69 2.71
N TYR A 76 2.34 0.22 3.13
CA TYR A 76 1.16 0.12 2.26
C TYR A 76 0.70 1.48 1.73
N LEU A 77 0.61 2.50 2.60
CA LEU A 77 0.23 3.86 2.23
C LEU A 77 1.23 4.46 1.24
N VAL A 78 2.53 4.37 1.52
CA VAL A 78 3.58 4.89 0.64
C VAL A 78 3.56 4.19 -0.72
N CYS A 79 3.23 2.88 -0.78
CA CYS A 79 3.06 2.15 -2.04
C CYS A 79 2.01 2.76 -2.98
N MET A 80 0.99 3.47 -2.46
CA MET A 80 -0.02 4.15 -3.30
C MET A 80 0.59 5.27 -4.14
N SER A 81 1.71 5.86 -3.70
CA SER A 81 2.41 6.93 -4.44
C SER A 81 3.35 6.43 -5.53
N PHE A 82 3.58 5.12 -5.65
CA PHE A 82 4.48 4.57 -6.64
C PHE A 82 3.85 4.51 -8.03
N SER A 83 4.62 4.95 -9.02
CA SER A 83 4.36 4.67 -10.43
C SER A 83 5.53 3.91 -11.04
N PHE A 84 5.25 3.13 -12.08
CA PHE A 84 6.25 2.32 -12.76
C PHE A 84 6.17 2.54 -14.27
N GLU A 85 7.26 2.96 -14.89
CA GLU A 85 7.33 2.99 -16.35
C GLU A 85 7.16 1.58 -16.93
N VAL A 86 6.47 1.49 -18.05
CA VAL A 86 6.29 0.24 -18.79
C VAL A 86 7.67 -0.36 -19.15
N GLY A 87 7.90 -1.61 -18.79
CA GLY A 87 9.18 -2.32 -18.98
C GLY A 87 10.24 -2.08 -17.90
N GLN A 88 10.01 -1.17 -16.94
CA GLN A 88 10.93 -0.89 -15.83
C GLN A 88 10.46 -1.54 -14.53
N SER A 89 11.41 -1.82 -13.63
CA SER A 89 11.18 -2.53 -12.36
C SER A 89 10.39 -3.83 -12.51
N LEU A 90 9.92 -4.43 -11.43
CA LEU A 90 9.13 -5.67 -11.49
C LEU A 90 7.75 -5.49 -12.15
N PRO A 91 6.87 -4.57 -11.70
CA PRO A 91 5.55 -4.40 -12.30
C PRO A 91 5.58 -4.09 -13.80
N GLY A 92 6.45 -3.17 -14.23
CA GLY A 92 6.57 -2.79 -15.63
C GLY A 92 7.08 -3.92 -16.52
N LYS A 93 8.04 -4.73 -16.04
CA LYS A 93 8.52 -5.92 -16.78
C LYS A 93 7.47 -7.02 -16.87
N ALA A 94 6.74 -7.28 -15.79
CA ALA A 94 5.65 -8.25 -15.78
C ALA A 94 4.55 -7.84 -16.79
N PHE A 95 4.17 -6.56 -16.80
CA PHE A 95 3.17 -6.03 -17.74
C PHE A 95 3.56 -6.22 -19.21
N VAL A 96 4.81 -5.87 -19.58
CA VAL A 96 5.27 -6.01 -20.99
C VAL A 96 5.42 -7.47 -21.41
N SER A 97 5.93 -8.32 -20.53
CA SER A 97 6.14 -9.73 -20.86
C SER A 97 4.86 -10.56 -20.86
N GLY A 98 3.80 -10.08 -20.21
CA GLY A 98 2.57 -10.84 -19.97
C GLY A 98 2.81 -12.10 -19.13
N GLN A 99 3.92 -12.16 -18.40
CA GLN A 99 4.30 -13.30 -17.56
C GLN A 99 4.09 -12.98 -16.08
N SER A 100 3.73 -14.01 -15.32
CA SER A 100 3.74 -13.95 -13.86
C SER A 100 5.19 -13.93 -13.34
N VAL A 101 5.48 -13.03 -12.40
CA VAL A 101 6.79 -12.93 -11.76
C VAL A 101 6.62 -13.10 -10.26
N TRP A 102 7.44 -13.96 -9.66
CA TRP A 102 7.46 -14.19 -8.22
C TRP A 102 8.83 -13.79 -7.65
N LEU A 103 8.83 -12.95 -6.63
CA LEU A 103 10.04 -12.56 -5.90
C LEU A 103 9.88 -12.97 -4.43
N SER A 104 10.78 -13.82 -3.97
CA SER A 104 10.92 -14.15 -2.54
C SER A 104 11.95 -13.23 -1.91
N ASN A 105 11.81 -12.94 -0.61
CA ASN A 105 12.69 -12.03 0.14
C ASN A 105 12.84 -10.66 -0.56
N ALA A 106 11.72 -10.06 -0.94
CA ALA A 106 11.72 -8.83 -1.73
C ALA A 106 12.44 -7.65 -1.03
N GLN A 107 12.49 -7.65 0.29
CA GLN A 107 13.24 -6.72 1.12
C GLN A 107 14.78 -6.83 0.96
N GLU A 108 15.27 -7.94 0.42
CA GLU A 108 16.70 -8.19 0.14
C GLU A 108 17.05 -7.99 -1.34
N ALA A 109 16.06 -7.75 -2.21
CA ALA A 109 16.29 -7.59 -3.63
C ALA A 109 17.01 -6.27 -3.97
N ASP A 110 17.72 -6.25 -5.09
CA ASP A 110 18.34 -5.02 -5.63
C ASP A 110 17.24 -3.97 -5.90
N SER A 111 17.45 -2.74 -5.45
CA SER A 111 16.50 -1.64 -5.62
C SER A 111 16.26 -1.26 -7.09
N LYS A 112 17.19 -1.60 -7.99
CA LYS A 112 17.00 -1.47 -9.45
C LYS A 112 16.00 -2.50 -9.99
N GLN A 113 15.88 -3.67 -9.35
CA GLN A 113 14.93 -4.70 -9.72
C GLN A 113 13.57 -4.44 -9.06
N PHE A 114 13.59 -4.11 -7.77
CA PHE A 114 12.41 -3.79 -6.98
C PHE A 114 12.63 -2.48 -6.22
N SER A 115 12.10 -1.38 -6.77
CA SER A 115 12.29 -0.03 -6.22
C SER A 115 11.76 0.14 -4.80
N ARG A 116 10.86 -0.75 -4.36
CA ARG A 116 10.30 -0.77 -3.01
C ARG A 116 11.06 -1.66 -2.02
N SER A 117 12.16 -2.30 -2.43
CA SER A 117 12.97 -3.19 -1.56
C SER A 117 13.41 -2.52 -0.26
N LEU A 118 13.92 -1.29 -0.35
CA LEU A 118 14.36 -0.54 0.83
C LEU A 118 13.19 -0.17 1.76
N LEU A 119 12.06 0.24 1.20
CA LEU A 119 10.85 0.51 1.99
C LEU A 119 10.34 -0.77 2.66
N ALA A 120 10.34 -1.90 1.94
CA ALA A 120 9.94 -3.19 2.48
C ALA A 120 10.90 -3.71 3.58
N LYS A 121 12.16 -3.29 3.57
CA LYS A 121 13.15 -3.68 4.56
C LYS A 121 13.00 -2.93 5.89
N SER A 122 12.44 -1.73 5.85
CA SER A 122 12.17 -0.91 7.02
C SER A 122 10.75 -1.09 7.56
N ALA A 123 9.98 -1.99 6.95
CA ALA A 123 8.59 -2.28 7.28
C ALA A 123 8.46 -3.45 8.29
#